data_AF-A0AAV6V238-F1
#
_entry.id   AF-A0AAV6V238-F1
#
_cell.length_a   1.000
_cell.length_b   1.000
_cell.length_c   1.000
_cell.angle_alpha   90.00
_cell.angle_beta   90.00
_cell.angle_gamma   90.00
#
_symmetry.space_group_name_H-M   'P 1'
#
loop_
_entity.id
_entity.type
_entity.pdbx_description
1 polymer ?
#
loop_
_entity_poly.entity_id
_entity_poly.type
_entity_poly.pdbx_seq_one_letter_code
_entity_poly.pdbx_strand_id
1 'polypeptide(L)'
;MTEMINAIKTCLKIGNSDTMRRRVGARRLSAIVPGCETLTGDQYLECMARTKVVRTNHQVGTARMGDPNNPYTVVDSLLKVKGMENLRVVDACVMPTVPFGNTNILTIMVAEKASDIIKSTINCFTQNPFISQNKLPSSPYYQKPPLSPNVIL
;
A
#
# COMPACT_ATOMS: atom_id res chain seq x y z
N MET A 1 18.75 -3.29 -9.81
CA MET A 1 19.49 -4.42 -9.21
C MET A 1 20.48 -3.95 -8.14
N THR A 2 21.21 -2.86 -8.38
CA THR A 2 22.16 -2.25 -7.43
C THR A 2 21.62 -2.07 -6.01
N GLU A 3 20.41 -1.51 -5.86
CA GLU A 3 19.77 -1.33 -4.54
C GLU A 3 19.58 -2.65 -3.77
N MET A 4 19.20 -3.72 -4.47
CA MET A 4 19.03 -5.03 -3.85
C MET A 4 20.38 -5.60 -3.36
N ILE A 5 21.44 -5.46 -4.16
CA ILE A 5 22.79 -5.88 -3.77
C ILE A 5 23.25 -5.09 -2.53
N ASN A 6 23.03 -3.78 -2.50
CA ASN A 6 23.35 -2.92 -1.36
C ASN A 6 22.56 -3.31 -0.10
N ALA A 7 21.28 -3.64 -0.25
CA ALA A 7 20.45 -4.15 0.84
C ALA A 7 21.01 -5.47 1.39
N ILE A 8 21.37 -6.43 0.53
CA ILE A 8 21.98 -7.71 0.95
C ILE A 8 23.30 -7.47 1.68
N LYS A 9 24.18 -6.58 1.16
CA LYS A 9 25.43 -6.19 1.84
C LYS A 9 25.18 -5.60 3.22
N THR A 10 24.13 -4.78 3.36
CA THR A 10 23.71 -4.21 4.64
C THR A 10 23.26 -5.29 5.61
N CYS A 11 22.44 -6.25 5.17
CA CYS A 11 22.04 -7.40 5.96
C CYS A 11 23.25 -8.24 6.41
N LEU A 12 24.22 -8.49 5.52
CA LEU A 12 25.46 -9.19 5.84
C LEU A 12 26.30 -8.43 6.87
N LYS A 13 26.39 -7.10 6.76
CA LYS A 13 27.07 -6.25 7.75
C LYS A 13 26.43 -6.37 9.13
N ILE A 14 25.11 -6.30 9.20
CA ILE A 14 24.35 -6.46 10.45
C ILE A 14 24.59 -7.86 11.03
N GLY A 15 24.42 -8.92 10.23
CA GLY A 15 24.59 -10.31 10.68
C GLY A 15 26.02 -10.65 11.13
N ASN A 16 27.03 -9.98 10.56
CA ASN A 16 28.45 -10.17 10.93
C ASN A 16 28.90 -9.30 12.11
N SER A 17 28.07 -8.37 12.58
CA SER A 17 28.38 -7.55 13.75
C SER A 17 28.67 -8.40 14.98
N ASP A 18 29.47 -7.84 15.91
CA ASP A 18 29.90 -8.55 17.11
C ASP A 18 28.72 -9.04 17.96
N THR A 19 27.70 -8.22 18.14
CA THR A 19 26.49 -8.58 18.88
C THR A 19 25.78 -9.75 18.22
N MET A 20 25.57 -9.70 16.90
CA MET A 20 24.90 -10.78 16.18
C MET A 20 25.71 -12.08 16.22
N ARG A 21 27.04 -12.04 16.04
CA ARG A 21 27.87 -13.25 16.05
C ARG A 21 28.09 -13.85 17.44
N ARG A 22 28.32 -13.01 18.46
CA ARG A 22 28.70 -13.46 19.81
C ARG A 22 27.52 -13.66 20.75
N ARG A 23 26.50 -12.80 20.69
CA ARG A 23 25.34 -12.85 21.59
C ARG A 23 24.19 -13.67 21.02
N VAL A 24 23.87 -13.45 19.75
CA VAL A 24 22.76 -14.18 19.07
C VAL A 24 23.24 -15.51 18.46
N GLY A 25 24.55 -15.66 18.23
CA GLY A 25 25.09 -16.84 17.57
C GLY A 25 24.79 -16.88 16.08
N ALA A 26 24.48 -15.75 15.45
CA ALA A 26 24.16 -15.67 14.03
C ALA A 26 25.32 -16.22 13.18
N ARG A 27 24.98 -17.05 12.18
CA ARG A 27 25.90 -17.62 11.21
C ARG A 27 25.32 -17.44 9.81
N ARG A 28 26.19 -17.19 8.84
CA ARG A 28 25.79 -17.15 7.44
C ARG A 28 25.40 -18.57 7.02
N LEU A 29 24.27 -18.69 6.33
CA LEU A 29 23.88 -19.95 5.71
C LEU A 29 24.96 -20.36 4.70
N SER A 30 25.51 -21.57 4.86
CA SER A 30 26.57 -22.12 4.00
C SER A 30 26.04 -22.68 2.68
N ALA A 31 24.72 -22.84 2.55
CA ALA A 31 24.10 -23.34 1.33
C ALA A 31 24.35 -22.38 0.16
N ILE A 32 24.93 -22.92 -0.91
CA ILE A 32 25.13 -22.22 -2.17
C ILE A 32 23.81 -22.23 -2.94
N VAL A 33 23.48 -21.11 -3.58
CA VAL A 33 22.29 -21.02 -4.43
C VAL A 33 22.51 -21.82 -5.72
N PRO A 34 21.60 -22.77 -6.05
CA PRO A 34 21.69 -23.51 -7.31
C PRO A 34 21.74 -22.59 -8.53
N GLY A 35 22.68 -22.83 -9.44
CA GLY A 35 22.93 -22.02 -10.63
C GLY A 35 23.83 -20.79 -10.41
N CYS A 36 24.33 -20.58 -9.19
CA CYS A 36 25.24 -19.49 -8.85
C CYS A 36 26.61 -19.99 -8.34
N GLU A 37 26.93 -21.27 -8.50
CA GLU A 37 28.04 -21.96 -7.84
C GLU A 37 29.42 -21.40 -8.23
N THR A 38 29.57 -20.91 -9.45
CA THR A 38 30.83 -20.40 -9.99
C THR A 38 31.02 -18.90 -9.76
N LEU A 39 29.99 -18.21 -9.26
CA LEU A 39 29.99 -16.75 -9.12
C LEU A 39 30.52 -16.31 -7.76
N THR A 40 31.15 -15.14 -7.72
CA THR A 40 31.67 -14.53 -6.48
C THR A 40 31.30 -13.06 -6.37
N GLY A 41 31.49 -12.48 -5.18
CA GLY A 41 31.25 -11.05 -4.94
C GLY A 41 29.84 -10.61 -5.33
N ASP A 42 29.75 -9.45 -5.99
CA ASP A 42 28.47 -8.84 -6.38
C ASP A 42 27.72 -9.66 -7.44
N GLN A 43 28.44 -10.35 -8.32
CA GLN A 43 27.83 -11.23 -9.32
C GLN A 43 27.07 -12.40 -8.66
N TYR A 44 27.64 -12.96 -7.59
CA TYR A 44 26.95 -13.96 -6.78
C TYR A 44 25.70 -13.39 -6.09
N LEU A 45 25.79 -12.18 -5.53
CA LEU A 45 24.66 -11.53 -4.86
C LEU A 45 23.52 -11.21 -5.83
N GLU A 46 23.84 -10.78 -7.05
CA GLU A 46 22.86 -10.57 -8.11
C GLU A 46 22.17 -11.87 -8.51
N CYS A 47 22.94 -12.94 -8.74
CA CYS A 47 22.40 -14.25 -9.09
C CYS A 47 21.47 -14.78 -7.99
N MET A 48 21.90 -14.71 -6.73
CA MET A 48 21.07 -15.03 -5.57
C MET A 48 19.77 -14.22 -5.56
N ALA A 49 19.87 -12.91 -5.75
CA ALA A 49 18.72 -12.02 -5.72
C ALA A 49 17.68 -12.38 -6.78
N ARG A 50 18.11 -12.81 -7.99
CA ARG A 50 17.20 -13.24 -9.06
C ARG A 50 16.57 -14.62 -8.80
N THR A 51 17.35 -15.56 -8.26
CA THR A 51 16.91 -16.95 -8.09
C THR A 51 16.07 -17.18 -6.84
N LYS A 52 16.24 -16.35 -5.80
CA LYS A 52 15.60 -16.52 -4.50
C LYS A 52 14.54 -15.47 -4.17
N VAL A 53 14.04 -14.74 -5.17
CA VAL A 53 12.96 -13.76 -4.95
C VAL A 53 11.76 -14.44 -4.30
N VAL A 54 11.27 -13.83 -3.23
CA VAL A 54 9.99 -14.17 -2.60
C VAL A 54 9.07 -12.97 -2.66
N ARG A 55 7.76 -13.23 -2.72
CA ARG A 55 6.75 -12.18 -2.74
C ARG A 55 6.34 -11.86 -1.30
N THR A 56 6.27 -10.57 -0.99
CA THR A 56 5.74 -10.06 0.30
C THR A 56 4.23 -9.78 0.24
N ASN A 57 3.58 -10.06 -0.89
CA ASN A 57 2.12 -9.92 -1.10
C ASN A 57 1.58 -8.50 -0.84
N HIS A 58 2.33 -7.47 -1.26
CA HIS A 58 1.97 -6.05 -1.16
C HIS A 58 1.68 -5.42 -2.53
N GLN A 59 0.95 -6.11 -3.41
CA GLN A 59 0.63 -5.60 -4.74
C GLN A 59 -0.36 -4.42 -4.65
N VAL A 60 -0.07 -3.33 -5.38
CA VAL A 60 -0.90 -2.11 -5.45
C VAL A 60 -0.81 -1.48 -6.85
N GLY A 61 -1.60 -0.43 -7.11
CA GLY A 61 -1.42 0.47 -8.26
C GLY A 61 -2.02 0.04 -9.60
N THR A 62 -2.73 -1.09 -9.67
CA THR A 62 -3.39 -1.55 -10.92
C THR A 62 -4.59 -0.68 -11.32
N ALA A 63 -5.17 0.09 -10.40
CA ALA A 63 -6.24 1.05 -10.65
C ALA A 63 -5.87 2.44 -10.09
N ARG A 64 -4.63 2.89 -10.35
CA ARG A 64 -4.03 4.06 -9.69
C ARG A 64 -4.91 5.31 -9.70
N MET A 65 -4.96 5.95 -8.53
CA MET A 65 -5.46 7.30 -8.32
C MET A 65 -4.48 8.34 -8.90
N GLY A 66 -4.99 9.47 -9.39
CA GLY A 66 -4.14 10.56 -9.85
C GLY A 66 -4.89 11.68 -10.58
N ASP A 67 -4.13 12.49 -11.31
CA ASP A 67 -4.67 13.54 -12.18
C ASP A 67 -5.56 12.91 -13.27
N PRO A 68 -6.83 13.34 -13.43
CA PRO A 68 -7.71 12.88 -14.50
C PRO A 68 -7.13 13.06 -15.91
N ASN A 69 -6.28 14.05 -16.14
CA ASN A 69 -5.64 14.30 -17.44
C ASN A 69 -4.49 13.33 -17.74
N ASN A 70 -3.97 12.63 -16.74
CA ASN A 70 -2.92 11.63 -16.95
C ASN A 70 -3.53 10.35 -17.55
N PRO A 71 -3.00 9.84 -18.69
CA PRO A 71 -3.54 8.65 -19.35
C PRO A 71 -3.39 7.37 -18.51
N TYR A 72 -2.45 7.33 -17.55
CA TYR A 72 -2.25 6.18 -16.67
C TYR A 72 -3.14 6.20 -15.43
N THR A 73 -3.82 7.31 -15.13
CA THR A 73 -4.80 7.38 -14.04
C THR A 73 -6.03 6.56 -14.40
N VAL A 74 -6.54 5.77 -13.44
CA VAL A 74 -7.79 5.01 -13.57
C VAL A 74 -8.91 5.64 -12.75
N VAL A 75 -8.59 6.10 -11.53
CA VAL A 75 -9.54 6.79 -10.66
C VAL A 75 -9.07 8.21 -10.30
N ASP A 76 -10.00 9.14 -10.11
CA ASP A 76 -9.67 10.49 -9.63
C ASP A 76 -9.40 10.53 -8.11
N SER A 77 -9.16 11.73 -7.56
CA SER A 77 -8.94 11.95 -6.13
C SER A 77 -10.17 11.66 -5.25
N LEU A 78 -11.35 11.50 -5.85
CA LEU A 78 -12.60 11.08 -5.20
C LEU A 78 -12.91 9.60 -5.47
N LEU A 79 -11.92 8.85 -5.95
CA LEU A 79 -11.96 7.43 -6.27
C LEU A 79 -12.96 7.06 -7.38
N LYS A 80 -13.42 8.02 -8.18
CA LYS A 80 -14.34 7.79 -9.30
C LYS A 80 -13.58 7.26 -10.50
N VAL A 81 -14.15 6.25 -11.15
CA VAL A 81 -13.57 5.68 -12.37
C VAL A 81 -13.71 6.66 -13.53
N LYS A 82 -12.61 6.93 -14.24
CA LYS A 82 -12.62 7.82 -15.40
C LYS A 82 -13.56 7.31 -16.49
N GLY A 83 -14.41 8.21 -17.01
CA GLY A 83 -15.35 7.89 -18.08
C GLY A 83 -16.57 7.07 -17.63
N MET A 84 -16.74 6.83 -16.33
CA MET A 84 -17.90 6.11 -15.78
C MET A 84 -18.58 6.92 -14.68
N GLU A 85 -19.90 6.95 -14.73
CA GLU A 85 -20.71 7.55 -13.67
C GLU A 85 -21.04 6.53 -12.59
N ASN A 86 -21.17 6.99 -11.34
CA ASN A 86 -21.60 6.19 -10.18
C ASN A 86 -20.74 4.94 -9.87
N LEU A 87 -19.53 4.83 -10.43
CA LEU A 87 -18.58 3.76 -10.15
C LEU A 87 -17.34 4.30 -9.44
N ARG A 88 -16.94 3.60 -8.37
CA ARG A 88 -15.71 3.88 -7.61
C ARG A 88 -14.93 2.59 -7.39
N VAL A 89 -13.62 2.72 -7.23
CA VAL A 89 -12.75 1.62 -6.78
C VAL A 89 -12.18 1.99 -5.41
N VAL A 90 -12.31 1.08 -4.45
CA VAL A 90 -11.85 1.28 -3.06
C VAL A 90 -11.08 0.04 -2.64
N ASP A 91 -9.79 0.02 -2.93
CA ASP A 91 -8.88 -1.10 -2.65
C ASP A 91 -7.42 -0.61 -2.75
N ALA A 92 -6.45 -1.43 -2.33
CA ALA A 92 -5.02 -1.17 -2.45
C ALA A 92 -4.59 -0.85 -3.89
N CYS A 93 -5.31 -1.36 -4.89
CA CYS A 93 -5.04 -1.07 -6.30
C CYS A 93 -5.11 0.43 -6.66
N VAL A 94 -5.76 1.28 -5.85
CA VAL A 94 -5.81 2.73 -6.11
C VAL A 94 -4.56 3.48 -5.65
N MET A 95 -3.72 2.89 -4.81
CA MET A 95 -2.50 3.54 -4.32
C MET A 95 -1.54 3.79 -5.50
N PRO A 96 -1.07 5.03 -5.73
CA PRO A 96 -0.24 5.35 -6.88
C PRO A 96 1.17 4.75 -6.80
N THR A 97 1.65 4.46 -5.59
CA THR A 97 2.96 3.84 -5.31
C THR A 97 2.84 2.85 -4.16
N VAL A 98 3.76 1.89 -4.09
CA VAL A 98 3.85 0.97 -2.94
C VAL A 98 4.24 1.79 -1.71
N PRO A 99 3.41 1.80 -0.65
CA PRO A 99 3.74 2.54 0.56
C PRO A 99 4.87 1.86 1.34
N PHE A 100 5.53 2.63 2.20
CA PHE A 100 6.48 2.06 3.15
C PHE A 100 5.73 1.28 4.24
N GLY A 101 6.04 -0.01 4.37
CA GLY A 101 5.43 -0.90 5.36
C GLY A 101 4.36 -1.82 4.79
N ASN A 102 3.50 -2.34 5.67
CA ASN A 102 2.49 -3.32 5.29
C ASN A 102 1.26 -2.62 4.71
N THR A 103 0.77 -3.10 3.56
CA THR A 103 -0.33 -2.45 2.82
C THR A 103 -1.68 -2.57 3.52
N ASN A 104 -1.88 -3.56 4.40
CA ASN A 104 -3.17 -3.83 5.03
C ASN A 104 -3.79 -2.61 5.73
N ILE A 105 -3.04 -1.97 6.63
CA ILE A 105 -3.53 -0.81 7.39
C ILE A 105 -3.87 0.36 6.46
N LEU A 106 -3.07 0.55 5.41
CA LEU A 106 -3.29 1.61 4.45
C LEU A 106 -4.51 1.32 3.56
N THR A 107 -4.79 0.06 3.23
CA THR A 107 -6.01 -0.33 2.54
C THR A 107 -7.25 -0.05 3.40
N ILE A 108 -7.18 -0.35 4.71
CA ILE A 108 -8.26 -0.02 5.65
C ILE A 108 -8.45 1.51 5.71
N MET A 109 -7.38 2.29 5.77
CA MET A 109 -7.46 3.76 5.77
C MET A 109 -8.05 4.32 4.47
N VAL A 110 -7.72 3.73 3.31
CA VAL A 110 -8.35 4.08 2.03
C VAL A 110 -9.86 3.82 2.10
N ALA A 111 -10.27 2.68 2.65
CA ALA A 111 -11.69 2.34 2.80
C ALA A 111 -12.44 3.29 3.76
N GLU A 112 -11.84 3.62 4.90
CA GLU A 112 -12.37 4.61 5.86
C GLU A 112 -12.56 5.97 5.19
N LYS A 113 -11.51 6.48 4.50
CA LYS A 113 -11.60 7.76 3.80
C LYS A 113 -12.63 7.74 2.66
N ALA A 114 -12.72 6.62 1.95
CA ALA A 114 -13.71 6.45 0.88
C ALA A 114 -15.14 6.48 1.44
N SER A 115 -15.39 5.90 2.62
CA SER A 115 -16.69 5.97 3.31
C SER A 115 -17.12 7.41 3.54
N ASP A 116 -16.22 8.27 4.02
CA ASP A 116 -16.51 9.70 4.21
C ASP A 116 -16.79 10.44 2.90
N ILE A 117 -16.01 10.15 1.84
CA ILE A 117 -16.24 10.71 0.49
C ILE A 117 -17.61 10.27 -0.04
N ILE A 118 -17.98 9.00 0.13
CA ILE A 118 -19.25 8.46 -0.34
C ILE A 118 -20.41 9.11 0.41
N LYS A 119 -20.36 9.17 1.74
CA LYS A 119 -21.41 9.79 2.56
C LYS A 119 -21.58 11.29 2.29
N SER A 120 -20.49 12.00 1.99
CA SER A 120 -20.56 13.43 1.65
C SER A 120 -21.05 13.70 0.23
N THR A 121 -20.99 12.72 -0.67
CA THR A 121 -21.40 12.88 -2.08
C THR A 121 -22.75 12.26 -2.40
N ILE A 122 -23.22 11.31 -1.59
CA ILE A 122 -24.57 10.74 -1.71
C ILE A 122 -25.54 11.54 -0.85
N ASN A 123 -26.44 12.28 -1.48
CA ASN A 123 -27.62 12.84 -0.81
C ASN A 123 -28.63 11.73 -0.51
N CYS A 124 -28.43 11.01 0.61
CA CYS A 124 -29.35 9.95 1.05
C CYS A 124 -30.76 10.45 1.39
N PHE A 125 -30.96 11.76 1.57
CA PHE A 125 -32.20 12.33 2.08
C PHE A 125 -33.29 12.61 1.04
N THR A 126 -33.01 12.54 -0.27
CA THR A 126 -33.97 12.97 -1.29
C THR A 126 -34.60 11.85 -2.12
N GLN A 127 -34.17 10.59 -1.98
CA GLN A 127 -34.62 9.52 -2.90
C GLN A 127 -34.95 8.16 -2.26
N ASN A 128 -34.93 8.02 -0.93
CA ASN A 128 -35.29 6.75 -0.30
C ASN A 128 -36.63 6.84 0.45
N PRO A 129 -37.74 6.28 -0.08
CA PRO A 129 -39.04 6.28 0.59
C PRO A 129 -39.06 5.47 1.90
N PHE A 130 -38.03 4.67 2.19
CA PHE A 130 -37.89 3.94 3.46
C PHE A 130 -37.15 4.73 4.55
N ILE A 131 -36.35 5.75 4.22
CA ILE A 131 -35.62 6.57 5.19
C ILE A 131 -36.47 7.75 5.68
N SER A 132 -37.48 8.18 4.92
CA SER A 132 -38.38 9.28 5.32
C SER A 132 -39.21 8.98 6.58
N GLN A 133 -39.31 7.71 6.99
CA GLN A 133 -40.10 7.29 8.15
C GLN A 133 -39.27 6.95 9.39
N ASN A 134 -37.94 6.80 9.26
CA ASN A 134 -37.07 6.49 10.39
C ASN A 134 -35.94 7.53 10.45
N LYS A 135 -36.10 8.52 11.34
CA LYS A 135 -34.98 9.32 11.85
C LYS A 135 -33.90 8.33 12.30
N LEU A 136 -32.78 8.27 11.58
CA LEU A 136 -31.58 7.61 12.09
C LEU A 136 -31.31 8.16 13.49
N PRO A 137 -31.06 7.32 14.51
CA PRO A 137 -30.73 7.81 15.83
C PRO A 137 -29.50 8.70 15.69
N SER A 138 -29.59 9.91 16.24
CA SER A 138 -28.47 10.84 16.35
C SER A 138 -27.39 10.15 17.19
N SER A 139 -26.47 9.46 16.52
CA SER A 139 -25.31 8.87 17.18
C SER A 139 -24.52 10.01 17.81
N PRO A 140 -24.25 9.99 19.13
CA PRO A 140 -23.44 11.01 19.77
C PRO A 140 -21.99 11.04 19.23
N TYR A 141 -21.58 10.03 18.45
CA TYR A 141 -20.30 9.95 17.75
C TYR A 141 -20.32 10.54 16.34
N TYR A 142 -21.48 10.96 15.82
CA TYR A 142 -21.65 11.48 14.47
C TYR A 142 -22.06 12.95 14.50
N GLN A 143 -21.12 13.81 14.89
CA GLN A 143 -21.23 15.24 14.61
C GLN A 143 -20.55 15.47 13.26
N LYS A 144 -21.29 16.01 12.27
CA LYS A 144 -20.72 16.49 11.00
C LYS A 144 -19.53 17.39 11.34
N PRO A 145 -18.27 16.99 11.08
CA PRO A 145 -17.16 17.85 11.43
C PRO A 145 -17.29 19.14 10.63
N PRO A 146 -17.06 20.32 11.23
CA PRO A 146 -17.01 21.56 10.48
C PRO A 146 -15.95 21.40 9.40
N LEU A 147 -16.31 21.71 8.16
CA LEU A 147 -15.38 21.77 7.04
C LEU A 147 -14.32 22.82 7.38
N SER A 148 -13.20 22.37 7.94
CA SER A 148 -11.99 23.17 8.06
C SER A 148 -11.39 23.31 6.67
N PRO A 149 -11.12 24.54 6.18
CA PRO A 149 -10.46 24.76 4.90
C PRO A 149 -8.98 24.33 4.88
N ASN A 150 -8.42 23.82 6.00
CA ASN A 150 -6.99 23.51 6.15
C ASN A 150 -6.76 22.12 6.75
N VAL A 151 -7.13 21.04 6.06
CA VAL A 151 -6.59 19.71 6.38
C VAL A 151 -5.50 19.38 5.37
N ILE A 152 -4.26 19.60 5.82
CA ILE A 152 -3.04 19.08 5.23
C ILE A 152 -2.90 17.62 5.70
N LEU A 153 -2.82 16.69 4.74
CA LEU A 153 -2.10 15.43 4.88
C LEU A 153 -0.95 15.47 3.86
#